data_AF-A0A538GXY0-F1
#
_entry.id   AF-A0A538GXY0-F1
#
_cell.length_a   1.000
_cell.length_b   1.000
_cell.length_c   1.000
_cell.angle_alpha   90.00
_cell.angle_beta   90.00
_cell.angle_gamma   90.00
#
_symmetry.space_group_name_H-M   'P 1'
#
loop_
_entity.id
_entity.type
_entity.pdbx_description
1 polymer ?
#
loop_
_entity_poly.entity_id
_entity_poly.type
_entity_poly.pdbx_seq_one_letter_code
_entity_poly.pdbx_strand_id
1 'polypeptide(L)'
;MLGLWLSDMESLEAISQDDEAKRIFLRMAAMSRDGQMGSFLNEVARDEELDDETKGTLKELAEDDTFLLAVEDYLQRTTVLH
;
A
#
# COMPACT_ATOMS: atom_id res chain seq x y z
N MET A 1 -19.16 8.96 8.25
CA MET A 1 -17.71 9.01 8.58
C MET A 1 -17.22 7.76 9.31
N LEU A 2 -17.99 7.09 10.17
CA LEU A 2 -17.57 5.82 10.81
C LEU A 2 -17.39 4.63 9.83
N GLY A 3 -18.13 4.61 8.72
CA GLY A 3 -18.05 3.51 7.74
C GLY A 3 -16.75 3.48 6.92
N LEU A 4 -16.11 4.63 6.69
CA LEU A 4 -14.81 4.69 6.01
C LEU A 4 -13.71 4.14 6.92
N TRP A 5 -13.70 4.54 8.19
CA TRP A 5 -12.76 4.00 9.19
C TRP A 5 -12.90 2.50 9.46
N LEU A 6 -14.12 1.96 9.44
CA LEU A 6 -14.31 0.51 9.60
C LEU A 6 -13.75 -0.25 8.38
N SER A 7 -13.97 0.29 7.17
CA SER A 7 -13.41 -0.24 5.93
C SER A 7 -11.89 -0.18 5.93
N ASP A 8 -11.30 0.96 6.35
CA ASP A 8 -9.84 1.11 6.44
C ASP A 8 -9.24 0.10 7.43
N MET A 9 -9.90 -0.14 8.58
CA MET A 9 -9.43 -1.13 9.56
C MET A 9 -9.53 -2.58 9.06
N GLU A 10 -10.60 -2.93 8.34
CA GLU A 10 -10.75 -4.23 7.70
C GLU A 10 -9.69 -4.44 6.60
N SER A 11 -9.43 -3.40 5.80
CA SER A 11 -8.35 -3.42 4.80
C SER A 11 -6.97 -3.56 5.45
N LEU A 12 -6.70 -2.85 6.54
CA LEU A 12 -5.44 -2.96 7.29
C LEU A 12 -5.22 -4.37 7.85
N GLU A 13 -6.25 -4.97 8.43
CA GLU A 13 -6.19 -6.34 8.94
C GLU A 13 -5.98 -7.33 7.80
N ALA A 14 -6.73 -7.21 6.69
CA ALA A 14 -6.58 -8.06 5.51
C ALA A 14 -5.15 -7.99 4.94
N ILE A 15 -4.58 -6.79 4.84
CA ILE A 15 -3.18 -6.60 4.45
C ILE A 15 -2.25 -7.30 5.44
N SER A 16 -2.47 -7.16 6.75
CA SER A 16 -1.60 -7.77 7.76
C SER A 16 -1.55 -9.31 7.72
N GLN A 17 -2.64 -9.94 7.28
CA GLN A 17 -2.76 -11.39 7.15
C GLN A 17 -2.12 -11.93 5.85
N ASP A 18 -1.79 -11.07 4.88
CA ASP A 18 -1.18 -11.43 3.61
C ASP A 18 0.29 -10.96 3.53
N ASP A 19 1.21 -11.92 3.53
CA ASP A 19 2.66 -11.65 3.49
C ASP A 19 3.13 -10.96 2.20
N GLU A 20 2.46 -11.22 1.07
CA GLU A 20 2.77 -10.59 -0.20
C GLU A 20 2.27 -9.15 -0.21
N ALA A 21 1.02 -8.94 0.22
CA ALA A 21 0.45 -7.60 0.36
C ALA A 21 1.32 -6.75 1.30
N LYS A 22 1.67 -7.25 2.51
CA LYS A 22 2.56 -6.53 3.44
C LYS A 22 3.82 -6.01 2.78
N ARG A 23 4.51 -6.86 2.01
CA ARG A 23 5.76 -6.48 1.34
C ARG A 23 5.55 -5.38 0.32
N ILE A 24 4.48 -5.45 -0.46
CA ILE A 24 4.14 -4.44 -1.47
C ILE A 24 3.82 -3.11 -0.78
N PHE A 25 2.92 -3.10 0.19
CA PHE A 25 2.51 -1.89 0.89
C PHE A 25 3.66 -1.24 1.68
N LEU A 26 4.50 -2.02 2.37
CA LEU A 26 5.69 -1.49 3.07
C LEU A 26 6.71 -0.90 2.09
N ARG A 27 6.92 -1.54 0.93
CA ARG A 27 7.79 -1.02 -0.12
C ARG A 27 7.25 0.29 -0.69
N MET A 28 5.94 0.37 -0.93
CA MET A 28 5.28 1.59 -1.39
C MET A 28 5.36 2.71 -0.35
N ALA A 29 5.12 2.41 0.93
CA ALA A 29 5.26 3.39 2.01
C ALA A 29 6.70 3.94 2.13
N ALA A 30 7.72 3.08 2.03
CA ALA A 30 9.12 3.49 1.99
C ALA A 30 9.42 4.40 0.78
N MET A 31 8.92 4.04 -0.41
CA MET A 31 9.10 4.84 -1.63
C MET A 31 8.35 6.18 -1.58
N SER A 32 7.18 6.25 -0.94
CA SER A 32 6.46 7.50 -0.69
C SER A 32 7.29 8.41 0.23
N ARG A 33 7.81 7.87 1.34
CA ARG A 33 8.65 8.59 2.30
C ARG A 33 9.94 9.15 1.69
N ASP A 34 10.59 8.38 0.83
CA ASP A 34 11.83 8.78 0.16
C ASP A 34 11.59 9.65 -1.09
N GLY A 35 10.34 9.96 -1.42
CA GLY A 35 9.97 10.72 -2.62
C GLY A 35 10.25 10.00 -3.95
N GLN A 36 10.43 8.68 -3.89
CA GLN A 36 10.75 7.82 -5.05
C GLN A 36 9.51 7.19 -5.70
N MET A 37 8.31 7.43 -5.17
CA MET A 37 7.05 6.87 -5.69
C MET A 37 6.83 7.14 -7.19
N GLY A 38 7.20 8.32 -7.67
CA GLY A 38 7.09 8.66 -9.09
C GLY A 38 7.98 7.79 -10.00
N SER A 39 9.14 7.34 -9.53
CA SER A 39 10.00 6.41 -10.28
C SER A 39 9.37 5.02 -10.35
N PHE A 40 8.82 4.55 -9.23
CA PHE A 40 8.14 3.26 -9.14
C PHE A 40 6.93 3.18 -10.06
N LEU A 41 6.05 4.19 -10.03
CA LEU A 41 4.89 4.23 -10.93
C LEU A 41 5.30 4.24 -12.41
N ASN A 42 6.43 4.86 -12.74
CA ASN A 42 6.97 4.91 -14.09
C ASN A 42 7.59 3.56 -14.53
N GLU A 43 8.05 2.73 -13.59
CA GLU A 43 8.46 1.35 -13.85
C GLU A 43 7.23 0.46 -14.04
N VAL A 44 6.26 0.53 -13.12
CA VAL A 44 4.97 -0.18 -13.20
C VAL A 44 4.23 0.11 -14.50
N ALA A 45 4.21 1.37 -14.95
CA ALA A 45 3.58 1.74 -16.21
C ALA A 45 4.23 1.09 -17.45
N ARG A 46 5.53 0.77 -17.38
CA ARG A 46 6.29 0.12 -18.46
C ARG A 46 6.31 -1.40 -18.38
N ASP A 47 5.85 -1.97 -17.27
CA ASP A 47 5.78 -3.41 -17.09
C ASP A 47 4.67 -3.99 -17.97
N GLU A 48 5.03 -4.80 -18.96
CA GLU A 48 4.05 -5.45 -19.87
C GLU A 48 3.41 -6.69 -19.25
N GLU A 49 3.95 -7.20 -18.13
CA GLU A 49 3.38 -8.35 -17.41
C GLU A 49 2.19 -7.95 -16.53
N LEU A 50 2.10 -6.68 -16.15
CA LEU A 50 0.98 -6.12 -15.41
C LEU A 50 -0.13 -5.66 -16.35
N ASP A 51 -1.37 -6.05 -16.05
CA ASP A 51 -2.54 -5.54 -16.72
C ASP A 51 -2.87 -4.09 -16.31
N ASP A 52 -3.68 -3.42 -17.12
CA ASP A 52 -4.05 -2.02 -16.90
C ASP A 52 -4.86 -1.84 -15.59
N GLU A 53 -5.58 -2.86 -15.14
CA GLU A 53 -6.33 -2.86 -13.88
C GLU A 53 -5.40 -2.81 -12.66
N THR A 54 -4.38 -3.66 -12.65
CA THR A 54 -3.36 -3.70 -11.59
C THR A 54 -2.56 -2.41 -11.57
N LYS A 55 -2.18 -1.88 -12.74
CA LYS A 55 -1.48 -0.59 -12.86
C LYS A 55 -2.34 0.57 -12.34
N GLY A 56 -3.64 0.57 -12.66
CA GLY A 56 -4.59 1.56 -12.17
C GLY A 56 -4.69 1.55 -10.65
N THR A 57 -4.83 0.35 -10.07
CA THR A 57 -4.92 0.15 -8.62
C THR A 57 -3.65 0.62 -7.90
N LEU A 58 -2.47 0.28 -8.43
CA LEU A 58 -1.19 0.73 -7.86
C LEU A 58 -1.02 2.25 -7.94
N LYS A 59 -1.53 2.88 -9.00
CA LYS A 59 -1.51 4.33 -9.14
C LYS A 59 -2.43 5.01 -8.14
N GLU A 60 -3.67 4.54 -7.98
CA GLU A 60 -4.60 5.06 -6.97
C GLU A 60 -4.01 4.95 -5.56
N LEU A 61 -3.40 3.80 -5.26
CA LEU A 61 -2.76 3.59 -3.98
C LEU A 61 -1.55 4.50 -3.75
N ALA A 62 -0.76 4.78 -4.79
CA ALA A 62 0.37 5.68 -4.72
C ALA A 62 -0.02 7.15 -4.58
N GLU A 63 -1.26 7.53 -4.91
CA GLU A 63 -1.79 8.88 -4.68
C GLU A 63 -2.32 9.06 -3.25
N ASP A 64 -2.48 7.96 -2.48
CA ASP A 64 -2.93 7.98 -1.08
C ASP A 64 -1.77 7.73 -0.09
N ASP A 65 -0.93 8.76 0.07
CA ASP A 65 0.17 8.75 1.03
C ASP A 65 -0.31 8.52 2.48
N THR A 66 -1.52 8.98 2.81
CA THR A 66 -2.05 8.86 4.18
C THR A 66 -2.35 7.39 4.49
N PHE A 67 -2.94 6.68 3.54
CA PHE A 67 -3.20 5.25 3.66
C PHE A 67 -1.90 4.45 3.75
N LEU A 68 -0.91 4.72 2.88
CA LEU A 68 0.38 4.04 2.91
C LEU A 68 1.10 4.18 4.27
N LEU A 69 1.09 5.38 4.84
CA LEU A 69 1.67 5.63 6.17
C LEU A 69 0.88 4.94 7.29
N ALA A 70 -0.46 4.87 7.17
CA ALA A 70 -1.30 4.17 8.13
C ALA A 70 -1.05 2.65 8.10
N VAL A 71 -0.89 2.06 6.91
CA VAL A 71 -0.52 0.64 6.74
C VAL A 71 0.83 0.36 7.38
N GLU A 72 1.84 1.20 7.10
CA GLU A 72 3.18 1.03 7.68
C GLU A 72 3.14 1.07 9.21
N ASP A 73 2.46 2.06 9.80
CA ASP A 73 2.32 2.19 11.26
C ASP A 73 1.52 1.03 11.87
N TYR A 74 0.45 0.58 11.20
CA TYR A 74 -0.33 -0.58 11.63
C TYR A 74 0.52 -1.84 11.67
N LEU A 75 1.22 -2.16 10.58
CA LEU A 75 2.06 -3.35 10.46
C LEU A 75 3.22 -3.35 11.45
N GLN A 76 3.86 -2.20 11.68
CA GLN A 76 4.92 -2.08 12.68
C GLN A 76 4.40 -2.36 14.10
N ARG A 77 3.19 -1.91 14.42
CA ARG A 77 2.56 -2.11 15.74
C ARG A 77 2.06 -3.54 15.93
N THR A 78 1.51 -4.17 14.89
CA THR A 78 0.95 -5.53 14.97
C THR A 78 2.01 -6.62 14.82
N THR A 79 3.17 -6.34 14.23
CA THR A 79 4.33 -7.27 14.20
C THR A 79 4.86 -7.60 15.60
N VAL A 80 4.62 -6.74 16.60
CA VAL A 80 5.01 -6.97 18.00
C VAL A 80 3.97 -7.83 18.75
N LEU A 81 2.73 -7.92 18.24
CA LEU A 81 1.58 -8.51 18.92
C LEU A 81 1.16 -9.88 18.38
N HIS A 82 1.71 -10.31 17.24
CA HIS A 82 1.48 -11.61 16.60
C HIS A 82 2.71 -12.51 16.72
#